data_AF-A0AA43AAA9-F1
#
_entry.id   AF-A0AA43AAA9-F1
#
_cell.length_a   1.000
_cell.length_b   1.000
_cell.length_c   1.000
_cell.angle_alpha   90.00
_cell.angle_beta   90.00
_cell.angle_gamma   90.00
#
_symmetry.space_group_name_H-M   'P 1'
#
loop_
_entity.id
_entity.type
_entity.pdbx_description
1 polymer ?
#
loop_
_entity_poly.entity_id
_entity_poly.type
_entity_poly.pdbx_seq_one_letter_code
_entity_poly.pdbx_strand_id
1 'polypeptide(L)'
;LNPGEKSAFSDLFIDRLQKSFLEKLDIYTDEKVLYGEPLVEGRKVHVPTTLVSKDSRIEMLYKMYRTAEGWKVYDVEISGVSVIQTYRSQFDGVLSNGTIDDLLEKLKTDGAFTITEPDETGS
;
A
#
# COMPACT_ATOMS: atom_id res chain seq x y z
N LEU A 1 20.78 8.33 0.88
CA LEU A 1 19.97 9.36 0.20
C LEU A 1 20.41 10.75 0.63
N ASN A 2 21.03 11.49 -0.29
CA ASN A 2 21.20 12.94 -0.17
C ASN A 2 19.83 13.65 -0.24
N PRO A 3 19.71 14.94 0.11
CA PRO A 3 18.41 15.63 0.12
C PRO A 3 17.67 15.59 -1.23
N GLY A 4 18.39 15.69 -2.34
CA GLY A 4 17.81 15.59 -3.69
C GLY A 4 17.25 14.21 -4.00
N GLU A 5 18.01 13.15 -3.68
CA GLU A 5 17.56 11.76 -3.86
C GLU A 5 16.35 11.43 -2.96
N LYS A 6 16.28 11.99 -1.74
CA LYS A 6 15.12 11.82 -0.85
C LYS A 6 13.85 12.44 -1.45
N SER A 7 13.96 13.64 -2.03
CA SER A 7 12.82 14.29 -2.69
C SER A 7 12.39 13.47 -3.90
N ALA A 8 13.32 13.15 -4.80
CA ALA A 8 13.03 12.37 -5.99
C ALA A 8 12.41 11.01 -5.67
N PHE A 9 12.92 10.30 -4.66
CA PHE A 9 12.33 9.06 -4.19
C PHE A 9 10.90 9.27 -3.70
N SER A 10 10.66 10.27 -2.86
CA SER A 10 9.34 10.52 -2.27
C SER A 10 8.32 10.85 -3.36
N ASP A 11 8.68 11.71 -4.30
CA ASP A 11 7.81 12.12 -5.40
C ASP A 11 7.45 10.93 -6.30
N LEU A 12 8.46 10.15 -6.73
CA LEU A 12 8.27 8.97 -7.56
C LEU A 12 7.51 7.86 -6.84
N PHE A 13 7.78 7.66 -5.55
CA PHE A 13 7.08 6.66 -4.75
C PHE A 13 5.61 7.02 -4.55
N ILE A 14 5.30 8.29 -4.27
CA ILE A 14 3.91 8.76 -4.15
C ILE A 14 3.17 8.59 -5.48
N ASP A 15 3.76 9.01 -6.60
CA ASP A 15 3.16 8.85 -7.93
C ASP A 15 2.91 7.37 -8.25
N ARG A 16 3.88 6.49 -7.99
CA ARG A 16 3.72 5.06 -8.23
C ARG A 16 2.69 4.42 -7.32
N LEU A 17 2.67 4.78 -6.03
CA LEU A 17 1.68 4.28 -5.09
C LEU A 17 0.27 4.68 -5.54
N GLN A 18 0.08 5.95 -5.90
CA GLN A 18 -1.20 6.46 -6.42
C GLN A 18 -1.63 5.71 -7.67
N LYS A 19 -0.76 5.54 -8.67
CA LYS A 19 -1.09 4.78 -9.90
C LYS A 19 -1.45 3.33 -9.62
N SER A 20 -0.63 2.62 -8.86
CA SER A 20 -0.88 1.20 -8.53
C SER A 20 -2.17 1.00 -7.73
N PHE A 21 -2.54 1.98 -6.91
CA PHE A 21 -3.77 1.95 -6.14
C PHE A 21 -4.98 2.36 -6.98
N LEU A 22 -4.87 3.37 -7.85
CA LEU A 22 -5.93 3.79 -8.78
C LEU A 22 -6.24 2.71 -9.82
N GLU A 23 -5.23 2.03 -10.36
CA GLU A 23 -5.39 0.86 -11.23
C GLU A 23 -6.22 -0.23 -10.55
N LYS A 24 -6.07 -0.38 -9.23
CA LYS A 24 -6.90 -1.29 -8.43
C LYS A 24 -8.26 -0.69 -8.09
N LEU A 25 -8.43 0.62 -7.94
CA LEU A 25 -9.75 1.18 -7.66
C LEU A 25 -10.65 1.23 -8.90
N ASP A 26 -10.09 1.37 -10.10
CA ASP A 26 -10.86 1.40 -11.35
C ASP A 26 -11.59 0.08 -11.65
N ILE A 27 -11.16 -1.04 -11.05
CA ILE A 27 -11.88 -2.33 -11.12
C ILE A 27 -13.02 -2.44 -10.10
N TYR A 28 -13.14 -1.51 -9.15
CA TYR A 28 -14.11 -1.55 -8.04
C TYR A 28 -15.11 -0.39 -8.16
N THR A 29 -16.16 -0.57 -8.97
CA THR A 29 -17.15 0.48 -9.28
C THR A 29 -18.49 0.35 -8.55
N ASP A 30 -18.77 -0.78 -7.88
CA ASP A 30 -20.12 -1.12 -7.34
C ASP A 30 -20.10 -1.76 -5.92
N GLU A 31 -18.97 -1.69 -5.22
CA GLU A 31 -18.77 -2.41 -3.96
C GLU A 31 -19.38 -1.75 -2.74
N LYS A 32 -19.88 -2.58 -1.82
CA LYS A 32 -20.25 -2.15 -0.48
C LYS A 32 -19.03 -2.22 0.43
N VAL A 33 -18.74 -1.11 1.11
CA VAL A 33 -17.72 -1.08 2.17
C VAL A 33 -18.38 -1.33 3.52
N LEU A 34 -17.96 -2.39 4.20
CA LEU A 34 -18.33 -2.68 5.59
C LEU A 34 -17.18 -2.29 6.50
N TYR A 35 -17.50 -1.68 7.65
CA TYR A 35 -16.52 -1.31 8.67
C TYR A 35 -16.69 -2.24 9.87
N GLY A 36 -15.59 -2.84 10.31
CA GLY A 36 -15.53 -3.60 11.56
C GLY A 36 -15.29 -2.70 12.77
N GLU A 37 -15.23 -3.30 13.96
CA GLU A 37 -14.91 -2.57 15.18
C GLU A 37 -13.46 -2.06 15.16
N PRO A 38 -13.22 -0.76 15.38
CA PRO A 38 -11.86 -0.22 15.44
C PRO A 38 -11.08 -0.77 16.65
N LEU A 39 -9.84 -1.17 16.41
CA LEU A 39 -8.89 -1.61 17.42
C LEU A 39 -7.97 -0.44 17.79
N VAL A 40 -8.01 0.01 19.04
CA VAL A 40 -7.22 1.16 19.52
C VAL A 40 -5.93 0.68 20.20
N GLU A 41 -4.79 1.13 19.69
CA GLU A 41 -3.45 0.81 20.21
C GLU A 41 -2.67 2.09 20.51
N GLY A 42 -2.92 2.67 21.69
CA GLY A 42 -2.29 3.92 22.11
C GLY A 42 -2.67 5.10 21.21
N ARG A 43 -1.72 5.59 20.39
CA ARG A 43 -1.96 6.67 19.39
C ARG A 43 -2.33 6.16 18.01
N LYS A 44 -2.39 4.84 17.84
CA LYS A 44 -2.73 4.16 16.59
C LYS A 44 -4.12 3.56 16.70
N VAL A 45 -4.79 3.44 15.56
CA VAL A 45 -6.06 2.74 15.43
C VAL A 45 -5.99 1.88 14.19
N HIS A 46 -6.42 0.63 14.28
CA HIS A 46 -6.65 -0.20 13.12
C HIS A 46 -8.15 -0.29 12.87
N VAL A 47 -8.56 -0.03 11.64
CA VAL A 47 -9.96 -0.08 11.23
C VAL A 47 -10.11 -1.23 10.25
N PRO A 48 -10.65 -2.38 10.70
CA PRO A 48 -11.00 -3.47 9.81
C PRO A 48 -12.08 -3.00 8.84
N THR A 49 -11.92 -3.34 7.58
CA THR A 49 -12.87 -3.02 6.52
C THR A 49 -13.01 -4.20 5.58
N THR A 50 -14.21 -4.42 5.07
CA THR A 50 -14.46 -5.45 4.07
C THR A 50 -15.10 -4.80 2.86
N LEU A 51 -14.41 -4.92 1.72
CA LEU A 51 -14.98 -4.57 0.43
C LEU A 51 -15.80 -5.76 -0.07
N VAL A 52 -17.07 -5.55 -0.40
CA VAL A 52 -18.00 -6.60 -0.82
C VAL A 52 -18.51 -6.29 -2.23
N SER A 53 -18.07 -7.09 -3.19
CA SER A 53 -18.59 -7.14 -4.57
C SER A 53 -19.65 -8.24 -4.69
N LYS A 54 -20.22 -8.43 -5.89
CA LYS A 54 -21.18 -9.54 -6.14
C LYS A 54 -20.55 -10.92 -5.91
N ASP A 55 -19.30 -11.09 -6.35
CA ASP A 55 -18.64 -12.40 -6.41
C ASP A 55 -17.41 -12.49 -5.51
N SER A 56 -17.01 -11.41 -4.83
CA SER A 56 -15.80 -11.37 -4.02
C SER A 56 -15.97 -10.57 -2.72
N ARG A 57 -15.14 -10.92 -1.73
CA ARG A 57 -14.96 -10.16 -0.49
C ARG A 57 -13.47 -9.97 -0.26
N ILE A 58 -13.06 -8.72 -0.10
CA ILE A 58 -11.66 -8.37 0.15
C ILE A 58 -11.58 -7.81 1.56
N GLU A 59 -10.78 -8.46 2.40
CA GLU A 59 -10.49 -7.99 3.74
C GLU A 59 -9.37 -6.96 3.70
N MET A 60 -9.58 -5.83 4.36
CA MET A 60 -8.61 -4.76 4.45
C MET A 60 -8.47 -4.27 5.89
N LEU A 61 -7.26 -3.87 6.28
CA LEU A 61 -6.99 -3.28 7.58
C LEU A 61 -6.32 -1.92 7.41
N TYR A 62 -7.06 -0.85 7.65
CA TYR A 62 -6.50 0.50 7.63
C TYR A 62 -5.79 0.79 8.95
N LYS A 63 -4.47 0.98 8.89
CA LYS A 63 -3.68 1.36 10.06
C LYS A 63 -3.48 2.86 10.09
N MET A 64 -4.04 3.49 11.11
CA MET A 64 -4.11 4.94 11.24
C MET A 64 -3.35 5.40 12.49
N TYR A 65 -2.90 6.65 12.46
CA TYR A 65 -2.34 7.34 13.62
C TYR A 65 -2.87 8.77 13.70
N ARG A 66 -2.97 9.28 14.92
CA ARG A 66 -3.47 10.65 15.15
C ARG A 66 -2.35 11.68 15.00
N THR A 67 -2.61 12.69 14.19
CA THR A 67 -1.79 13.90 14.04
C THR A 67 -2.54 15.13 14.56
N ALA A 68 -1.86 16.28 14.64
CA ALA A 68 -2.50 17.55 14.98
C ALA A 68 -3.59 17.95 13.96
N GLU A 69 -3.46 17.50 12.71
CA GLU A 69 -4.37 17.79 11.60
C GLU A 69 -5.51 16.75 11.47
N GLY A 70 -5.49 15.69 12.28
CA GLY A 70 -6.46 14.60 12.21
C GLY A 70 -5.81 13.22 12.06
N TRP A 71 -6.63 12.21 11.76
CA TRP A 71 -6.15 10.84 11.53
C TRP A 71 -5.51 10.73 10.14
N LYS A 72 -4.33 10.11 10.08
CA LYS A 72 -3.67 9.77 8.81
C LYS A 72 -3.49 8.26 8.74
N VAL A 73 -3.75 7.69 7.57
CA VAL A 73 -3.40 6.30 7.27
C VAL A 73 -1.89 6.24 7.08
N TYR A 74 -1.23 5.33 7.77
CA TYR A 74 0.20 5.07 7.55
C TYR A 74 0.43 3.75 6.82
N ASP A 75 -0.50 2.80 6.87
CA ASP A 75 -0.39 1.54 6.16
C ASP A 75 -1.78 0.95 5.92
N VAL A 76 -1.89 0.09 4.90
CA VAL A 76 -3.09 -0.68 4.60
C VAL A 76 -2.65 -2.12 4.43
N GLU A 77 -3.35 -3.05 5.06
CA GLU A 77 -3.22 -4.47 4.73
C GLU A 77 -4.36 -4.86 3.81
N ILE A 78 -4.07 -5.63 2.77
CA ILE A 78 -5.05 -6.21 1.85
C ILE A 78 -4.87 -7.72 1.92
N SER A 79 -5.91 -8.44 2.35
CA SER A 79 -5.85 -9.89 2.60
C SER A 79 -4.66 -10.28 3.50
N GLY A 80 -4.39 -9.47 4.53
CA GLY A 80 -3.27 -9.65 5.47
C GLY A 80 -1.88 -9.20 4.96
N VAL A 81 -1.77 -8.73 3.71
CA VAL A 81 -0.50 -8.26 3.14
C VAL A 81 -0.38 -6.74 3.30
N SER A 82 0.60 -6.30 4.10
CA SER A 82 0.91 -4.89 4.31
C SER A 82 1.53 -4.25 3.06
N VAL A 83 0.92 -3.17 2.59
CA VAL A 83 1.42 -2.41 1.44
C VAL A 83 2.83 -1.90 1.70
N ILE A 84 3.09 -1.30 2.87
CA ILE A 84 4.44 -0.82 3.20
C ILE A 84 5.46 -1.97 3.22
N GLN A 85 5.12 -3.11 3.80
CA GLN A 85 6.05 -4.24 3.87
C GLN A 85 6.36 -4.80 2.49
N THR A 86 5.37 -4.89 1.60
CA THR A 86 5.56 -5.31 0.21
C THR A 86 6.54 -4.41 -0.53
N TYR A 87 6.34 -3.09 -0.47
CA TYR A 87 7.26 -2.14 -1.11
C TYR A 87 8.66 -2.21 -0.50
N ARG A 88 8.78 -2.32 0.83
CA ARG A 88 10.09 -2.50 1.49
C ARG A 88 10.82 -3.73 0.97
N SER A 89 10.14 -4.87 0.88
CA SER A 89 10.72 -6.11 0.36
C SER A 89 11.18 -5.96 -1.09
N GLN A 90 10.36 -5.33 -1.94
CA GLN A 90 10.73 -5.07 -3.34
C GLN A 90 11.92 -4.11 -3.46
N PHE A 91 11.99 -3.06 -2.63
CA PHE A 91 13.14 -2.15 -2.58
C PHE A 91 14.40 -2.85 -2.10
N ASP A 92 14.32 -3.65 -1.03
CA ASP A 92 15.43 -4.44 -0.53
C ASP A 92 15.95 -5.40 -1.60
N GLY A 93 15.05 -5.99 -2.40
CA GLY A 93 15.41 -6.82 -3.55
C GLY A 93 16.21 -6.06 -4.61
N VAL A 94 15.81 -4.84 -4.97
CA VAL A 94 16.55 -3.98 -5.92
C VAL A 94 17.90 -3.59 -5.36
N LEU A 95 17.94 -3.13 -4.11
CA LEU A 95 19.14 -2.61 -3.46
C LEU A 95 20.14 -3.71 -3.08
N SER A 96 19.70 -4.96 -2.96
CA SER A 96 20.59 -6.08 -2.70
C SER A 96 21.60 -6.33 -3.83
N ASN A 97 21.23 -5.98 -5.08
CA ASN A 97 22.04 -6.22 -6.28
C ASN A 97 22.26 -4.94 -7.11
N GLY A 98 21.92 -3.77 -6.58
CA GLY A 98 21.88 -2.53 -7.34
C GLY A 98 22.10 -1.30 -6.46
N THR A 99 21.81 -0.15 -7.03
CA THR A 99 22.05 1.17 -6.47
C THR A 99 20.75 1.91 -6.21
N ILE A 100 20.85 3.08 -5.57
CA ILE A 100 19.71 3.99 -5.43
C ILE A 100 19.23 4.49 -6.79
N ASP A 101 20.13 4.70 -7.75
CA ASP A 101 19.75 5.13 -9.09
C ASP A 101 18.92 4.05 -9.80
N ASP A 102 19.27 2.77 -9.65
CA ASP A 102 18.48 1.65 -10.17
C ASP A 102 17.08 1.59 -9.54
N LEU A 103 16.98 1.89 -8.25
CA LEU A 103 15.69 2.00 -7.55
C LEU A 103 14.85 3.15 -8.09
N LEU A 104 15.45 4.33 -8.28
CA LEU A 104 14.76 5.50 -8.85
C LEU A 104 14.35 5.26 -10.30
N GLU A 105 15.15 4.54 -11.09
CA GLU A 105 14.81 4.15 -12.46
C GLU A 105 13.63 3.16 -12.47
N LYS A 106 13.64 2.16 -11.60
CA LYS A 106 12.50 1.25 -11.45
C LYS A 106 11.23 1.96 -11.02
N LEU A 107 11.31 2.94 -10.13
CA LEU A 107 10.12 3.71 -9.70
C LEU A 107 9.50 4.53 -10.85
N LYS A 108 10.28 4.88 -11.88
CA LYS A 108 9.78 5.54 -13.09
C LYS A 108 9.11 4.58 -14.08
N THR A 109 9.32 3.28 -13.92
CA THR A 109 8.82 2.25 -14.84
C THR A 109 7.51 1.68 -14.34
N ASP A 110 6.47 1.71 -15.17
CA ASP A 110 5.16 1.17 -14.81
C ASP A 110 5.21 -0.34 -14.57
N GLY A 111 4.48 -0.81 -13.54
CA GLY A 111 4.41 -2.22 -13.16
C GLY A 111 5.60 -2.77 -12.36
N ALA A 112 6.68 -2.00 -12.14
CA ALA A 112 7.87 -2.47 -11.41
C ALA A 112 7.61 -2.71 -9.91
N PHE A 113 6.60 -2.02 -9.35
CA PHE A 113 6.16 -2.21 -7.98
C PHE A 113 4.64 -2.32 -7.96
N THR A 114 4.17 -3.51 -7.60
CA THR A 114 2.76 -3.85 -7.53
C THR A 114 2.45 -4.48 -6.19
N ILE A 115 1.25 -4.20 -5.69
CA ILE A 115 0.68 -4.94 -4.57
C ILE A 115 0.07 -6.20 -5.20
N THR A 116 0.80 -7.31 -5.21
CA THR A 116 0.21 -8.60 -5.59
C THR A 116 -0.72 -9.04 -4.47
N GLU A 117 -1.92 -9.50 -4.81
CA GLU A 117 -2.73 -10.24 -3.84
C GLU A 117 -1.96 -11.50 -3.44
N PRO A 118 -2.04 -11.94 -2.16
CA PRO A 118 -1.56 -13.26 -1.83
C PRO A 118 -2.33 -14.26 -2.71
N ASP A 119 -1.60 -15.13 -3.42
CA ASP A 119 -2.15 -16.11 -4.35
C ASP A 119 -3.49 -16.70 -3.85
N GLU A 120 -4.48 -16.82 -4.74
CA GLU A 120 -5.59 -17.77 -4.59
C GLU A 120 -5.08 -19.24 -4.67
N THR A 121 -3.93 -19.57 -4.07
CA THR A 121 -3.46 -20.94 -3.89
C THR A 121 -3.67 -21.34 -2.44
N GLY A 122 -4.94 -21.59 -2.14
CA GLY A 122 -5.39 -21.91 -0.81
C GLY A 122 -6.66 -22.77 -0.73
N SER A 123 -7.00 -23.55 -1.76
CA SER A 123 -7.53 -24.92 -1.61
C SER A 123 -7.63 -25.66 -2.93
#